data_AF-A0A9P6WG99-F1
#
_entry.id   AF-A0A9P6WG99-F1
#
_cell.length_a   1.000
_cell.length_b   1.000
_cell.length_c   1.000
_cell.angle_alpha   90.00
_cell.angle_beta   90.00
_cell.angle_gamma   90.00
#
_symmetry.space_group_name_H-M   'P 1'
#
loop_
_entity.id
_entity.type
_entity.pdbx_description
1 polymer ?
#
loop_
_entity_poly.entity_id
_entity_poly.type
_entity_poly.pdbx_seq_one_letter_code
_entity_poly.pdbx_strand_id
1 'polypeptide(L)'
;MKFSALGSTISVLALAQSVVGIENAAVYKFHNQIQQDKLITIPQNDATLNLAFELGISQYYSVENVENLKNIVLGSSISDDDNSSKKLLLIINGVENPSTFFQNYDINPTFDVEIKDDRQSSIFKNFIKNIPNKLLNLNEKLGYNLNKLSNEISILSNSNKRSNYLSNLWSKYFHDDETNKIEKFWNSIKSNIDDNNESTLKINKRSIEYINDESFINELTQLEFFLNDEIEDKFHIKNDKIIINLDSLITIFKKTGLTQTYKTCQDIIAKIIIEKIEKIEKFKNIDTTIIVLPIDQSLITIKSNQSYQKKNYVSNLSKRQNEVFKSSSSLSCYSNQLACIESTDSCSDHGICTLIGSCWKCLCSATIDENDRTNYWTGNSCEKGDYSSQFNLLFWTSIILTLSIVAGIKLMYKCGETELPGVLLAATVQTKKAT
;
A
#
# COMPACT_ATOMS: atom_id res chain seq x y z
N MET A 1 35.48 -57.87 4.62
CA MET A 1 35.63 -56.48 4.15
C MET A 1 34.24 -55.92 3.92
N LYS A 2 33.87 -54.89 4.69
CA LYS A 2 32.59 -54.18 4.61
C LYS A 2 32.72 -53.11 3.52
N PHE A 3 31.84 -53.11 2.52
CA PHE A 3 31.65 -51.96 1.63
C PHE A 3 30.23 -51.45 1.81
N SER A 4 30.13 -50.23 2.34
CA SER A 4 28.91 -49.49 2.61
C SER A 4 28.32 -48.95 1.32
N ALA A 5 27.04 -49.22 1.09
CA ALA A 5 26.20 -48.49 0.15
C ALA A 5 25.87 -47.11 0.74
N LEU A 6 26.27 -46.04 0.06
CA LEU A 6 25.80 -44.67 0.29
C LEU A 6 24.94 -44.28 -0.89
N GLY A 7 23.62 -44.46 -0.76
CA GLY A 7 22.64 -43.88 -1.66
C GLY A 7 22.49 -42.40 -1.33
N SER A 8 22.85 -41.53 -2.28
CA SER A 8 22.58 -40.10 -2.22
C SER A 8 21.14 -39.84 -2.68
N THR A 9 20.23 -39.70 -1.73
CA THR A 9 18.90 -39.11 -1.97
C THR A 9 19.09 -37.62 -2.21
N ILE A 10 18.92 -37.18 -3.46
CA ILE A 10 18.79 -35.76 -3.80
C ILE A 10 17.38 -35.34 -3.38
N SER A 11 17.27 -34.82 -2.16
CA SER A 11 16.07 -34.14 -1.68
C SER A 11 15.91 -32.85 -2.47
N VAL A 12 15.05 -32.85 -3.48
CA VAL A 12 14.55 -31.63 -4.11
C VAL A 12 13.75 -30.89 -3.04
N LEU A 13 14.39 -29.94 -2.34
CA LEU A 13 13.65 -28.91 -1.61
C LEU A 13 12.92 -28.08 -2.66
N ALA A 14 11.65 -28.42 -2.88
CA ALA A 14 10.72 -27.48 -3.46
C ALA A 14 10.65 -26.28 -2.51
N LEU A 15 11.33 -25.20 -2.87
CA LEU A 15 11.05 -23.88 -2.31
C LEU A 15 9.62 -23.55 -2.73
N ALA A 16 8.67 -23.87 -1.86
CA ALA A 16 7.36 -23.25 -1.89
C ALA A 16 7.62 -21.74 -1.78
N GLN A 17 7.47 -21.03 -2.90
CA GLN A 17 7.26 -19.60 -2.85
C GLN A 17 5.98 -19.41 -2.05
N SER A 18 6.12 -19.08 -0.77
CA SER A 18 5.01 -18.56 0.01
C SER A 18 4.55 -17.30 -0.72
N VAL A 19 3.46 -17.42 -1.48
CA VAL A 19 2.66 -16.26 -1.86
C VAL A 19 2.32 -15.61 -0.54
N VAL A 20 2.92 -14.46 -0.26
CA VAL A 20 2.57 -13.65 0.91
C VAL A 20 1.08 -13.36 0.75
N GLY A 21 0.26 -13.97 1.60
CA GLY A 21 -1.18 -13.77 1.60
C GLY A 21 -1.48 -12.28 1.69
N ILE A 22 -2.53 -11.83 1.01
CA ILE A 22 -2.97 -10.45 1.15
C ILE A 22 -3.58 -10.32 2.52
N GLU A 23 -3.02 -9.41 3.31
CA GLU A 23 -3.59 -9.07 4.60
C GLU A 23 -4.91 -8.34 4.41
N ASN A 24 -5.89 -8.64 5.26
CA ASN A 24 -7.18 -7.97 5.25
C ASN A 24 -7.03 -6.55 5.80
N ALA A 25 -7.91 -5.64 5.37
CA ALA A 25 -8.04 -4.35 6.05
C ALA A 25 -8.89 -4.52 7.32
N ALA A 26 -8.69 -3.66 8.30
CA ALA A 26 -9.43 -3.70 9.57
C ALA A 26 -10.16 -2.38 9.81
N VAL A 27 -11.40 -2.47 10.30
CA VAL A 27 -12.22 -1.31 10.64
C VAL A 27 -12.52 -1.32 12.12
N TYR A 28 -12.20 -0.22 12.81
CA TYR A 28 -12.45 -0.01 14.23
C TYR A 28 -13.45 1.13 14.42
N LYS A 29 -14.52 0.88 15.18
CA LYS A 29 -15.54 1.88 15.52
C LYS A 29 -15.60 2.09 17.02
N PHE A 30 -15.47 3.34 17.47
CA PHE A 30 -15.34 3.67 18.90
C PHE A 30 -16.64 4.19 19.56
N HIS A 31 -17.68 4.48 18.77
CA HIS A 31 -18.90 5.13 19.25
C HIS A 31 -19.82 4.22 20.10
N ASN A 32 -19.73 2.90 19.96
CA ASN A 32 -20.43 1.94 20.83
C ASN A 32 -19.67 0.61 20.78
N GLN A 33 -18.85 0.34 21.79
CA GLN A 33 -18.18 -0.94 21.96
C GLN A 33 -19.20 -2.03 22.31
N ILE A 34 -19.96 -2.52 21.32
CA ILE A 34 -20.53 -3.87 21.42
C ILE A 34 -19.33 -4.79 21.20
N GLN A 35 -18.72 -5.20 22.30
CA GLN A 35 -17.61 -6.15 22.30
C GLN A 35 -18.12 -7.44 21.64
N GLN A 36 -17.71 -7.69 20.40
CA GLN A 36 -18.01 -8.93 19.72
C GLN A 36 -16.91 -9.94 20.08
N ASP A 37 -17.30 -11.06 20.69
CA ASP A 37 -16.39 -12.13 21.10
C ASP A 37 -15.67 -12.82 19.93
N LYS A 38 -16.12 -12.57 18.69
CA LYS A 38 -15.57 -13.20 17.50
C LYS A 38 -15.32 -12.17 16.40
N LEU A 39 -14.08 -12.13 15.93
CA LEU A 39 -13.66 -11.38 14.76
C LEU A 39 -14.48 -11.82 13.53
N ILE A 40 -15.14 -10.86 12.88
CA ILE A 40 -15.95 -11.10 11.68
C ILE A 40 -15.20 -10.53 10.48
N THR A 41 -14.88 -11.39 9.52
CA THR A 41 -14.41 -10.95 8.20
C THR A 41 -15.60 -10.84 7.26
N ILE A 42 -15.80 -9.67 6.66
CA ILE A 42 -16.89 -9.39 5.72
C ILE A 42 -16.34 -9.15 4.31
N PRO A 43 -17.13 -9.47 3.26
CA PRO A 43 -16.78 -9.16 1.89
C PRO A 43 -16.60 -7.66 1.67
N GLN A 44 -15.74 -7.32 0.71
CA GLN A 44 -15.42 -5.93 0.40
C GLN A 44 -16.63 -5.07 -0.02
N ASN A 45 -17.57 -5.65 -0.78
CA ASN A 45 -18.77 -4.94 -1.20
C ASN A 45 -19.64 -4.58 0.01
N ASP A 46 -19.85 -5.54 0.90
CA ASP A 46 -20.58 -5.35 2.15
C ASP A 46 -19.90 -4.31 3.05
N ALA A 47 -18.57 -4.35 3.19
CA ALA A 47 -17.79 -3.35 3.92
C ALA A 47 -17.91 -1.95 3.32
N THR A 48 -17.89 -1.86 1.99
CA THR A 48 -18.06 -0.60 1.25
C THR A 48 -19.43 0.02 1.54
N LEU A 49 -20.48 -0.81 1.54
CA LEU A 49 -21.83 -0.37 1.83
C LEU A 49 -22.03 -0.02 3.30
N ASN A 50 -21.40 -0.76 4.22
CA ASN A 50 -21.38 -0.45 5.64
C ASN A 50 -20.80 0.95 5.91
N LEU A 51 -19.61 1.23 5.37
CA LEU A 51 -18.98 2.55 5.49
C LEU A 51 -19.76 3.64 4.74
N ALA A 52 -20.33 3.31 3.58
CA ALA A 52 -21.15 4.26 2.84
C ALA A 52 -22.42 4.65 3.61
N PHE A 53 -23.07 3.70 4.27
CA PHE A 53 -24.21 3.93 5.14
C PHE A 53 -23.82 4.82 6.33
N GLU A 54 -22.76 4.46 7.04
CA GLU A 54 -22.26 5.21 8.20
C GLU A 54 -21.85 6.65 7.86
N LEU A 55 -21.21 6.87 6.72
CA LEU A 55 -20.78 8.21 6.30
C LEU A 55 -21.91 9.04 5.68
N GLY A 56 -23.09 8.44 5.45
CA GLY A 56 -24.24 9.07 4.80
C GLY A 56 -24.03 9.30 3.30
N ILE A 57 -23.28 8.42 2.63
CA ILE A 57 -23.01 8.45 1.18
C ILE A 57 -23.62 7.24 0.44
N SER A 58 -24.56 6.55 1.08
CA SER A 58 -25.21 5.33 0.56
C SER A 58 -25.85 5.53 -0.81
N GLN A 59 -26.36 6.73 -1.12
CA GLN A 59 -26.98 7.04 -2.43
C GLN A 59 -26.09 6.81 -3.66
N TYR A 60 -24.76 6.73 -3.48
CA TYR A 60 -23.82 6.49 -4.58
C TYR A 60 -23.58 5.00 -4.87
N TYR A 61 -24.24 4.09 -4.16
CA TYR A 61 -23.97 2.66 -4.22
C TYR A 61 -25.28 1.86 -4.33
N SER A 62 -25.28 0.83 -5.17
CA SER A 62 -26.39 -0.11 -5.30
C SER A 62 -26.20 -1.30 -4.35
N VAL A 63 -27.32 -1.84 -3.85
CA VAL A 63 -27.38 -2.97 -2.91
C VAL A 63 -27.46 -4.32 -3.65
N GLU A 64 -27.43 -4.32 -4.99
CA GLU A 64 -27.64 -5.52 -5.83
C GLU A 64 -26.67 -6.68 -5.54
N ASN A 65 -25.45 -6.39 -5.11
CA ASN A 65 -24.37 -7.38 -4.91
C ASN A 65 -23.99 -7.57 -3.44
N VAL A 66 -24.96 -7.44 -2.52
CA VAL A 66 -24.74 -7.65 -1.09
C VAL A 66 -24.86 -9.12 -0.74
N GLU A 67 -23.85 -9.67 -0.07
CA GLU A 67 -23.90 -11.05 0.40
C GLU A 67 -24.76 -11.16 1.66
N ASN A 68 -24.62 -10.23 2.61
CA ASN A 68 -25.43 -10.22 3.83
C ASN A 68 -25.81 -8.81 4.27
N LEU A 69 -27.10 -8.50 4.25
CA LEU A 69 -27.65 -7.20 4.68
C LEU A 69 -27.30 -6.83 6.14
N LYS A 70 -27.08 -7.83 7.01
CA LYS A 70 -26.66 -7.57 8.40
C LYS A 70 -25.26 -6.94 8.46
N ASN A 71 -24.40 -7.19 7.47
CA ASN A 71 -23.07 -6.61 7.41
C ASN A 71 -23.13 -5.09 7.17
N ILE A 72 -24.18 -4.57 6.52
CA ILE A 72 -24.33 -3.13 6.24
C ILE A 72 -24.52 -2.32 7.52
N VAL A 73 -25.22 -2.89 8.51
CA VAL A 73 -25.57 -2.20 9.77
C VAL A 73 -24.60 -2.58 10.91
N LEU A 74 -23.51 -3.27 10.56
CA LEU A 74 -22.58 -3.81 11.54
C LEU A 74 -21.76 -2.69 12.18
N GLY A 75 -21.86 -2.57 13.51
CA GLY A 75 -21.23 -1.52 14.30
C GLY A 75 -21.74 -0.10 14.02
N SER A 76 -22.84 0.07 13.27
CA SER A 76 -23.48 1.37 13.13
C SER A 76 -24.44 1.62 14.29
N SER A 77 -24.44 2.83 14.86
CA SER A 77 -25.55 3.31 15.68
C SER A 77 -26.74 3.59 14.78
N ILE A 78 -27.84 2.85 14.97
CA ILE A 78 -29.14 3.27 14.45
C ILE A 78 -29.59 4.39 15.39
N SER A 79 -29.10 5.61 15.17
CA SER A 79 -29.71 6.80 15.77
C SER A 79 -30.81 7.24 14.81
N ASP A 80 -32.07 7.12 15.23
CA ASP A 80 -33.26 7.58 14.49
C ASP A 80 -33.25 9.11 14.23
N ASP A 81 -32.31 9.83 14.83
CA ASP A 81 -32.03 11.23 14.54
C ASP A 81 -30.95 11.35 13.45
N ASP A 82 -31.39 11.60 12.22
CA ASP A 82 -30.61 12.07 11.07
C ASP A 82 -29.93 13.44 11.29
N ASN A 83 -29.85 13.90 12.55
CA ASN A 83 -29.29 15.16 12.96
C ASN A 83 -28.35 14.97 14.15
N SER A 84 -27.06 15.26 13.92
CA SER A 84 -26.17 15.95 14.87
C SER A 84 -25.04 15.22 15.63
N SER A 85 -24.46 14.13 15.09
CA SER A 85 -23.15 13.67 15.59
C SER A 85 -21.98 14.19 14.72
N LYS A 86 -20.89 14.60 15.37
CA LYS A 86 -19.61 14.90 14.71
C LYS A 86 -19.02 13.58 14.22
N LYS A 87 -18.51 13.52 12.99
CA LYS A 87 -17.90 12.29 12.44
C LYS A 87 -16.41 12.48 12.19
N LEU A 88 -15.58 11.62 12.77
CA LEU A 88 -14.14 11.57 12.55
C LEU A 88 -13.79 10.26 11.82
N LEU A 89 -13.27 10.38 10.61
CA LEU A 89 -12.76 9.28 9.82
C LEU A 89 -11.24 9.34 9.81
N LEU A 90 -10.58 8.36 10.40
CA LEU A 90 -9.12 8.20 10.37
C LEU A 90 -8.75 7.03 9.47
N ILE A 91 -7.88 7.25 8.49
CA ILE A 91 -7.41 6.23 7.56
C ILE A 91 -5.91 6.08 7.77
N ILE A 92 -5.46 4.87 8.08
CA ILE A 92 -4.05 4.54 8.33
C ILE A 92 -3.56 3.59 7.26
N ASN A 93 -2.62 4.03 6.42
CA ASN A 93 -2.15 3.25 5.30
C ASN A 93 -0.82 2.56 5.59
N GLY A 94 -0.62 1.38 4.98
CA GLY A 94 0.67 0.71 4.99
C GLY A 94 1.02 0.06 6.33
N VAL A 95 0.05 -0.60 6.97
CA VAL A 95 0.22 -1.38 8.21
C VAL A 95 0.52 -2.85 7.87
N GLU A 96 1.49 -3.45 8.57
CA GLU A 96 1.84 -4.87 8.38
C GLU A 96 0.64 -5.80 8.62
N ASN A 97 0.03 -5.74 9.81
CA ASN A 97 -1.13 -6.56 10.18
C ASN A 97 -2.26 -5.64 10.69
N PRO A 98 -3.22 -5.25 9.85
CA PRO A 98 -4.26 -4.30 10.23
C PRO A 98 -5.12 -4.74 11.42
N SER A 99 -5.51 -6.00 11.50
CA SER A 99 -6.40 -6.51 12.56
C SER A 99 -5.78 -6.51 13.95
N THR A 100 -4.44 -6.53 14.03
CA THR A 100 -3.70 -6.50 15.31
C THR A 100 -3.16 -5.11 15.65
N PHE A 101 -3.53 -4.06 14.90
CA PHE A 101 -2.94 -2.74 15.05
C PHE A 101 -3.10 -2.15 16.46
N PHE A 102 -4.25 -2.37 17.10
CA PHE A 102 -4.53 -1.95 18.48
C PHE A 102 -4.52 -3.11 19.49
N GLN A 103 -3.95 -4.27 19.16
CA GLN A 103 -3.98 -5.45 20.03
C GLN A 103 -3.36 -5.19 21.41
N ASN A 104 -2.34 -4.34 21.49
CA ASN A 104 -1.66 -3.98 22.74
C ASN A 104 -2.52 -3.13 23.70
N TYR A 105 -3.70 -2.70 23.25
CA TYR A 105 -4.68 -1.95 24.04
C TYR A 105 -5.96 -2.77 24.29
N ASP A 106 -5.96 -4.07 23.97
CA ASP A 106 -7.13 -4.95 24.05
C ASP A 106 -8.33 -4.49 23.20
N ILE A 107 -8.05 -3.74 22.13
CA ILE A 107 -9.05 -3.23 21.20
C ILE A 107 -9.06 -4.11 19.95
N ASN A 108 -10.18 -4.79 19.74
CA ASN A 108 -10.42 -5.60 18.55
C ASN A 108 -11.13 -4.78 17.46
N PRO A 109 -10.89 -5.06 16.18
CA PRO A 109 -11.63 -4.42 15.11
C PRO A 109 -13.10 -4.83 15.15
N THR A 110 -13.97 -3.94 14.70
CA THR A 110 -15.40 -4.20 14.53
C THR A 110 -15.62 -5.25 13.45
N PHE A 111 -14.84 -5.20 12.36
CA PHE A 111 -14.77 -6.23 11.34
C PHE A 111 -13.50 -6.10 10.52
N ASP A 112 -13.10 -7.21 9.89
CA ASP A 112 -12.10 -7.24 8.84
C ASP A 112 -12.76 -7.19 7.46
N VAL A 113 -12.09 -6.58 6.50
CA VAL A 113 -12.50 -6.52 5.10
C VAL A 113 -11.68 -7.52 4.32
N GLU A 114 -12.36 -8.49 3.71
CA GLU A 114 -11.72 -9.53 2.89
C GLU A 114 -11.13 -8.91 1.62
N ILE A 115 -9.79 -8.92 1.49
CA ILE A 115 -9.08 -8.44 0.30
C ILE A 115 -8.40 -9.63 -0.38
N LYS A 116 -8.99 -10.17 -1.45
CA LYS A 116 -8.51 -11.41 -2.09
C LYS A 116 -7.38 -11.21 -3.10
N ASP A 117 -7.27 -10.02 -3.70
CA ASP A 117 -6.29 -9.67 -4.76
C ASP A 117 -6.01 -8.14 -4.77
N ASP A 118 -4.86 -7.71 -5.29
CA ASP A 118 -4.47 -6.31 -5.49
C ASP A 118 -5.53 -5.53 -6.30
N ARG A 119 -6.19 -6.19 -7.26
CA ARG A 119 -7.31 -5.62 -8.03
C ARG A 119 -8.51 -5.30 -7.15
N GLN A 120 -8.82 -6.17 -6.18
CA GLN A 120 -9.91 -5.95 -5.24
C GLN A 120 -9.53 -4.89 -4.19
N SER A 121 -8.29 -4.92 -3.69
CA SER A 121 -7.71 -3.84 -2.87
C SER A 121 -7.91 -2.47 -3.52
N SER A 122 -7.72 -2.38 -4.85
CA SER A 122 -7.92 -1.14 -5.60
C SER A 122 -9.36 -0.61 -5.53
N ILE A 123 -10.38 -1.47 -5.47
CA ILE A 123 -11.79 -1.04 -5.43
C ILE A 123 -12.11 -0.40 -4.05
N PHE A 124 -11.64 -1.01 -2.96
CA PHE A 124 -11.88 -0.50 -1.60
C PHE A 124 -11.07 0.77 -1.35
N LYS A 125 -9.81 0.79 -1.81
CA LYS A 125 -8.98 2.00 -1.79
C LYS A 125 -9.56 3.12 -2.63
N ASN A 126 -10.10 2.82 -3.81
CA ASN A 126 -10.79 3.80 -4.65
C ASN A 126 -12.05 4.32 -3.97
N PHE A 127 -12.82 3.46 -3.28
CA PHE A 127 -13.92 3.90 -2.43
C PHE A 127 -13.43 4.94 -1.40
N ILE A 128 -12.43 4.58 -0.61
CA ILE A 128 -11.87 5.44 0.45
C ILE A 128 -11.38 6.78 -0.12
N LYS A 129 -10.63 6.75 -1.22
CA LYS A 129 -10.12 7.95 -1.90
C LYS A 129 -11.24 8.87 -2.41
N ASN A 130 -12.39 8.32 -2.77
CA ASN A 130 -13.52 9.07 -3.29
C ASN A 130 -14.47 9.60 -2.20
N ILE A 131 -14.31 9.19 -0.93
CA ILE A 131 -15.14 9.64 0.19
C ILE A 131 -15.22 11.18 0.27
N PRO A 132 -14.09 11.94 0.26
CA PRO A 132 -14.15 13.39 0.41
C PRO A 132 -14.98 14.07 -0.69
N ASN A 133 -14.80 13.64 -1.95
CA ASN A 133 -15.51 14.21 -3.09
C ASN A 133 -17.01 13.86 -3.06
N LYS A 134 -17.36 12.61 -2.72
CA LYS A 134 -18.75 12.17 -2.61
C LYS A 134 -19.49 12.89 -1.47
N LEU A 135 -18.81 13.11 -0.35
CA LEU A 135 -19.34 13.87 0.77
C LEU A 135 -19.53 15.36 0.43
N LEU A 136 -18.60 15.96 -0.32
CA LEU A 136 -18.74 17.33 -0.78
C LEU A 136 -19.98 17.46 -1.70
N ASN A 137 -20.06 16.66 -2.77
CA ASN A 137 -21.17 16.71 -3.73
C ASN A 137 -22.56 16.56 -3.06
N LEU A 138 -22.64 15.79 -1.98
CA LEU A 138 -23.86 15.62 -1.20
C LEU A 138 -24.26 16.86 -0.41
N ASN A 139 -23.26 17.54 0.16
CA ASN A 139 -23.46 18.64 1.10
C ASN A 139 -23.26 20.03 0.47
N GLU A 140 -22.89 20.11 -0.82
CA GLU A 140 -22.77 21.36 -1.59
C GLU A 140 -24.05 22.19 -1.50
N LYS A 141 -25.22 21.55 -1.67
CA LYS A 141 -26.53 22.22 -1.58
C LYS A 141 -26.86 22.74 -0.18
N LEU A 142 -26.20 22.18 0.84
CA LEU A 142 -26.32 22.58 2.25
C LEU A 142 -25.29 23.64 2.64
N GLY A 143 -24.48 24.13 1.69
CA GLY A 143 -23.47 25.17 1.92
C GLY A 143 -22.17 24.65 2.55
N TYR A 144 -21.94 23.33 2.55
CA TYR A 144 -20.68 22.77 3.04
C TYR A 144 -19.54 22.96 2.05
N ASN A 145 -18.35 23.20 2.59
CA ASN A 145 -17.11 23.33 1.83
C ASN A 145 -16.05 22.38 2.38
N LEU A 146 -15.31 21.74 1.47
CA LEU A 146 -14.17 20.90 1.79
C LEU A 146 -12.93 21.78 1.89
N ASN A 147 -12.40 21.91 3.09
CA ASN A 147 -11.19 22.67 3.36
C ASN A 147 -10.06 21.69 3.66
N LYS A 148 -9.02 21.71 2.84
CA LYS A 148 -7.80 20.93 3.06
C LYS A 148 -6.88 21.75 3.96
N LEU A 149 -6.61 21.25 5.16
CA LEU A 149 -5.62 21.85 6.06
C LEU A 149 -4.21 21.41 5.65
N SER A 150 -4.07 20.14 5.28
CA SER A 150 -2.83 19.57 4.74
C SER A 150 -3.15 18.54 3.65
N ASN A 151 -2.14 17.82 3.18
CA ASN A 151 -2.37 16.68 2.27
C ASN A 151 -3.08 15.54 2.99
N GLU A 152 -2.91 15.47 4.31
CA GLU A 152 -3.37 14.42 5.20
C GLU A 152 -4.73 14.75 5.80
N ILE A 153 -5.00 16.03 6.13
CA ILE A 153 -6.20 16.43 6.90
C ILE A 153 -7.15 17.27 6.05
N SER A 154 -8.38 16.79 5.93
CA SER A 154 -9.48 17.44 5.22
C SER A 154 -10.69 17.61 6.14
N ILE A 155 -11.28 18.81 6.14
CA ILE A 155 -12.44 19.14 6.96
C ILE A 155 -13.59 19.55 6.07
N LEU A 156 -14.74 18.89 6.24
CA LEU A 156 -15.99 19.26 5.61
C LEU A 156 -16.87 20.00 6.62
N SER A 157 -17.10 21.29 6.40
CA SER A 157 -17.87 22.16 7.31
C SER A 157 -18.79 23.10 6.55
N ASN A 158 -19.91 23.49 7.17
CA ASN A 158 -20.88 24.45 6.64
C ASN A 158 -20.46 25.92 6.84
N SER A 159 -19.35 26.20 7.51
CA SER A 159 -18.95 27.55 7.91
C SER A 159 -17.56 27.94 7.41
N ASN A 160 -17.52 28.70 6.32
CA ASN A 160 -16.27 29.21 5.70
C ASN A 160 -15.44 30.11 6.62
N LYS A 161 -16.06 30.84 7.55
CA LYS A 161 -15.32 31.67 8.52
C LYS A 161 -14.46 30.83 9.47
N ARG A 162 -14.90 29.61 9.78
CA ARG A 162 -14.24 28.71 10.74
C ARG A 162 -13.15 27.90 10.08
N SER A 163 -13.40 27.41 8.87
CA SER A 163 -12.35 26.77 8.08
C SER A 163 -11.20 27.72 7.76
N ASN A 164 -11.50 29.01 7.49
CA ASN A 164 -10.46 30.02 7.32
C ASN A 164 -9.67 30.29 8.60
N TYR A 165 -10.33 30.35 9.77
CA TYR A 165 -9.62 30.46 11.05
C TYR A 165 -8.68 29.28 11.26
N LEU A 166 -9.14 28.07 10.95
CA LEU A 166 -8.33 26.87 11.06
C LEU A 166 -7.17 26.84 10.09
N SER A 167 -7.42 27.17 8.83
CA SER A 167 -6.37 27.26 7.82
C SER A 167 -5.31 28.28 8.23
N ASN A 168 -5.70 29.40 8.85
CA ASN A 168 -4.77 30.41 9.34
C ASN A 168 -4.00 29.97 10.59
N LEU A 169 -4.67 29.28 11.52
CA LEU A 169 -4.01 28.69 12.68
C LEU A 169 -3.01 27.63 12.21
N TRP A 170 -3.45 26.76 11.31
CA TRP A 170 -2.65 25.72 10.68
C TRP A 170 -1.41 26.30 10.00
N SER A 171 -1.58 27.33 9.16
CA SER A 171 -0.46 27.98 8.48
C SER A 171 0.54 28.59 9.46
N LYS A 172 0.07 29.16 10.56
CA LYS A 172 0.94 29.71 11.62
C LYS A 172 1.80 28.63 12.29
N TYR A 173 1.33 27.39 12.37
CA TYR A 173 2.06 26.30 13.02
C TYR A 173 2.93 25.48 12.07
N PHE A 174 2.51 25.32 10.80
CA PHE A 174 3.11 24.38 9.84
C PHE A 174 3.63 25.02 8.54
N HIS A 175 3.36 26.30 8.26
CA HIS A 175 3.79 26.99 7.03
C HIS A 175 4.60 28.27 7.24
N ASP A 176 4.51 28.90 8.41
CA ASP A 176 5.38 30.04 8.76
C ASP A 176 6.82 29.57 8.94
N ASP A 177 7.79 30.28 8.35
CA ASP A 177 9.24 30.04 8.39
C ASP A 177 9.85 30.11 9.83
N GLU A 178 9.03 30.10 10.88
CA GLU A 178 9.48 29.90 12.26
C GLU A 178 9.85 28.43 12.47
N THR A 179 11.05 28.09 12.01
CA THR A 179 11.73 26.79 11.92
C THR A 179 11.77 25.89 13.18
N ASN A 180 11.16 26.29 14.31
CA ASN A 180 11.28 25.57 15.58
C ASN A 180 9.96 25.03 16.14
N LYS A 181 8.80 25.20 15.49
CA LYS A 181 7.52 24.72 16.06
C LYS A 181 7.34 23.21 15.91
N ILE A 182 7.52 22.66 14.71
CA ILE A 182 7.40 21.21 14.46
C ILE A 182 8.39 20.44 15.33
N GLU A 183 9.63 20.92 15.45
CA GLU A 183 10.64 20.29 16.31
C GLU A 183 10.25 20.35 17.79
N LYS A 184 9.70 21.48 18.28
CA LYS A 184 9.17 21.58 19.64
C LYS A 184 8.00 20.63 19.89
N PHE A 185 7.05 20.54 18.96
CA PHE A 185 5.95 19.58 19.04
C PHE A 185 6.45 18.15 19.04
N TRP A 186 7.40 17.83 18.16
CA TRP A 186 8.00 16.50 18.10
C TRP A 186 8.70 16.16 19.41
N ASN A 187 9.47 17.09 19.98
CA ASN A 187 10.13 16.89 21.26
C ASN A 187 9.11 16.74 22.41
N SER A 188 7.99 17.46 22.39
CA SER A 188 6.89 17.28 23.34
C SER A 188 6.23 15.91 23.21
N ILE A 189 6.04 15.41 21.99
CA ILE A 189 5.53 14.06 21.75
C ILE A 189 6.51 13.03 22.32
N LYS A 190 7.81 13.19 22.06
CA LYS A 190 8.86 12.31 22.60
C LYS A 190 8.85 12.27 24.13
N SER A 191 8.69 13.42 24.80
CA SER A 191 8.66 13.48 26.26
C SER A 191 7.37 12.90 26.84
N ASN A 192 6.21 13.17 26.23
CA ASN A 192 4.92 12.63 26.69
C ASN A 192 4.87 11.10 26.55
N ILE A 193 5.55 10.54 25.56
CA ILE A 193 5.69 9.08 25.42
C ILE A 193 6.56 8.50 26.55
N ASP A 194 7.51 9.26 27.11
CA ASP A 194 8.48 8.88 28.16
C ASP A 194 7.85 8.92 29.57
N ASP A 195 7.02 9.92 29.88
CA ASP A 195 6.55 10.20 31.25
C ASP A 195 5.34 9.36 31.71
N ASN A 196 4.59 8.74 30.79
CA ASN A 196 3.42 7.92 31.13
C ASN A 196 3.83 6.52 31.61
N ASN A 197 4.30 6.42 32.86
CA ASN A 197 4.57 5.16 33.57
C ASN A 197 3.35 4.22 33.70
N GLU A 198 2.14 4.69 33.37
CA GLU A 198 0.88 3.93 33.36
C GLU A 198 0.43 3.44 31.96
N SER A 199 1.15 3.77 30.88
CA SER A 199 0.77 3.29 29.54
C SER A 199 1.14 1.81 29.34
N THR A 200 0.21 1.01 28.79
CA THR A 200 0.37 -0.45 28.54
C THR A 200 1.52 -0.78 27.59
N LEU A 201 1.93 0.18 26.75
CA LEU A 201 3.03 0.05 25.79
C LEU A 201 4.24 0.91 26.17
N LYS A 202 5.35 0.25 26.52
CA LYS A 202 6.66 0.87 26.75
C LYS A 202 7.43 0.97 25.43
N ILE A 203 7.43 2.16 24.83
CA ILE A 203 8.21 2.44 23.61
C ILE A 203 9.66 2.82 24.02
N ASN A 204 10.66 2.14 23.45
CA ASN A 204 12.06 2.39 23.81
C ASN A 204 12.54 3.76 23.31
N LYS A 205 13.00 4.62 24.22
CA LYS A 205 13.55 5.96 23.95
C LYS A 205 14.61 5.99 22.85
N ARG A 206 15.52 5.00 22.82
CA ARG A 206 16.56 4.93 21.78
C ARG A 206 15.95 4.71 20.39
N SER A 207 14.87 3.94 20.29
CA SER A 207 14.20 3.68 19.00
C SER A 207 13.54 4.94 18.43
N ILE A 208 13.03 5.81 19.30
CA ILE A 208 12.41 7.09 18.93
C ILE A 208 13.44 8.09 18.39
N GLU A 209 14.66 8.09 18.94
CA GLU A 209 15.76 8.96 18.48
C GLU A 209 16.20 8.65 17.04
N TYR A 210 16.03 7.42 16.57
CA TYR A 210 16.35 7.03 15.19
C TYR A 210 15.27 7.41 14.17
N ILE A 211 14.13 7.95 14.61
CA ILE A 211 13.06 8.41 13.72
C ILE A 211 13.40 9.83 13.25
N ASN A 212 13.86 9.93 12.00
CA ASN A 212 14.20 11.17 11.33
C ASN A 212 13.44 11.38 10.02
N ASP A 213 12.40 10.59 9.77
CA ASP A 213 11.59 10.72 8.57
C ASP A 213 10.72 11.97 8.66
N GLU A 214 10.97 12.94 7.77
CA GLU A 214 10.28 14.23 7.75
C GLU A 214 8.77 14.08 7.55
N SER A 215 8.35 13.14 6.68
CA SER A 215 6.92 12.89 6.40
C SER A 215 6.22 12.34 7.64
N PHE A 216 6.84 11.37 8.33
CA PHE A 216 6.31 10.84 9.60
C PHE A 216 6.24 11.90 10.70
N ILE A 217 7.32 12.67 10.90
CA ILE A 217 7.35 13.71 11.94
C ILE A 217 6.28 14.78 11.67
N ASN A 218 6.15 15.21 10.41
CA ASN A 218 5.16 16.21 10.03
C ASN A 218 3.73 15.67 10.21
N GLU A 219 3.44 14.48 9.69
CA GLU A 219 2.12 13.86 9.80
C GLU A 219 1.71 13.61 11.26
N LEU A 220 2.64 13.13 12.09
CA LEU A 220 2.36 12.83 13.49
C LEU A 220 2.20 14.08 14.35
N THR A 221 2.99 15.13 14.10
CA THR A 221 2.82 16.41 14.80
C THR A 221 1.52 17.11 14.40
N GLN A 222 1.11 17.00 13.14
CA GLN A 222 -0.19 17.46 12.66
C GLN A 222 -1.34 16.68 13.30
N LEU A 223 -1.25 15.35 13.37
CA LEU A 223 -2.25 14.51 14.02
C LEU A 223 -2.38 14.85 15.50
N GLU A 224 -1.27 14.90 16.23
CA GLU A 224 -1.26 15.26 17.65
C GLU A 224 -1.85 16.65 17.88
N PHE A 225 -1.43 17.64 17.07
CA PHE A 225 -1.96 18.99 17.14
C PHE A 225 -3.48 18.99 16.93
N PHE A 226 -3.96 18.29 15.91
CA PHE A 226 -5.36 18.21 15.56
C PHE A 226 -6.22 17.53 16.64
N LEU A 227 -5.71 16.44 17.22
CA LEU A 227 -6.37 15.69 18.29
C LEU A 227 -6.25 16.35 19.67
N ASN A 228 -5.53 17.46 19.78
CA ASN A 228 -5.31 18.13 21.06
C ASN A 228 -6.52 18.97 21.50
N ASP A 229 -6.76 19.01 22.82
CA ASP A 229 -7.95 19.56 23.45
C ASP A 229 -8.22 21.05 23.19
N GLU A 230 -7.17 21.84 22.91
CA GLU A 230 -7.29 23.30 22.69
C GLU A 230 -8.06 23.67 21.42
N ILE A 231 -8.15 22.73 20.48
CA ILE A 231 -8.87 22.91 19.24
C ILE A 231 -10.37 22.81 19.52
N GLU A 232 -10.86 21.86 20.34
CA GLU A 232 -12.31 21.65 20.46
C GLU A 232 -13.07 22.75 21.22
N ASP A 233 -12.48 23.40 22.25
CA ASP A 233 -13.17 24.46 23.04
C ASP A 233 -13.49 25.72 22.21
N LYS A 234 -12.81 25.90 21.06
CA LYS A 234 -13.12 26.96 20.07
C LYS A 234 -14.07 26.50 18.96
N PHE A 235 -14.33 25.21 18.89
CA PHE A 235 -15.11 24.55 17.86
C PHE A 235 -16.45 24.10 18.43
N HIS A 236 -17.35 25.08 18.58
CA HIS A 236 -18.79 24.82 18.60
C HIS A 236 -19.27 24.36 17.21
N ILE A 237 -18.76 23.20 16.78
CA ILE A 237 -19.16 22.51 15.56
C ILE A 237 -20.42 21.71 15.87
N LYS A 238 -21.50 21.98 15.14
CA LYS A 238 -22.54 20.98 14.91
C LYS A 238 -22.39 20.49 13.48
N ASN A 239 -22.27 19.18 13.29
CA ASN A 239 -22.34 18.47 12.01
C ASN A 239 -21.12 18.57 11.05
N ASP A 240 -19.88 18.83 11.51
CA ASP A 240 -18.72 18.70 10.62
C ASP A 240 -18.28 17.23 10.50
N LYS A 241 -17.72 16.91 9.33
CA LYS A 241 -17.10 15.62 9.04
C LYS A 241 -15.61 15.84 8.80
N ILE A 242 -14.77 15.19 9.59
CA ILE A 242 -13.32 15.31 9.53
C ILE A 242 -12.76 14.02 8.94
N ILE A 243 -11.83 14.16 8.00
CA ILE A 243 -11.14 13.03 7.36
C ILE A 243 -9.64 13.26 7.52
N ILE A 244 -8.97 12.29 8.11
CA ILE A 244 -7.52 12.28 8.30
C ILE A 244 -6.96 11.04 7.60
N ASN A 245 -6.02 11.23 6.68
CA ASN A 245 -5.37 10.18 5.91
C ASN A 245 -3.88 10.16 6.22
N LEU A 246 -3.42 9.07 6.84
CA LEU A 246 -2.04 8.86 7.29
C LEU A 246 -1.31 7.94 6.31
N ASP A 247 -0.26 8.44 5.65
CA ASP A 247 0.51 7.73 4.62
C ASP A 247 1.99 7.51 5.02
N SER A 248 2.42 8.08 6.15
CA SER A 248 3.80 8.04 6.63
C SER A 248 4.36 6.63 6.86
N LEU A 249 3.53 5.66 7.23
CA LEU A 249 3.99 4.28 7.39
C LEU A 249 4.39 3.65 6.05
N ILE A 250 3.77 4.06 4.94
CA ILE A 250 4.21 3.64 3.60
C ILE A 250 5.60 4.19 3.28
N THR A 251 5.86 5.46 3.62
CA THR A 251 7.16 6.11 3.33
C THR A 251 8.27 5.47 4.16
N ILE A 252 8.01 5.22 5.46
CA ILE A 252 8.93 4.49 6.33
C ILE A 252 9.14 3.06 5.83
N PHE A 253 8.06 2.35 5.49
CA PHE A 253 8.17 0.99 4.94
C PHE A 253 9.01 0.97 3.67
N LYS A 254 8.84 1.93 2.76
CA LYS A 254 9.68 2.07 1.54
C LYS A 254 11.15 2.30 1.88
N LYS A 255 11.46 3.10 2.90
CA LYS A 255 12.85 3.40 3.32
C LYS A 255 13.50 2.25 4.09
N THR A 256 12.86 1.77 5.15
CA THR A 256 13.47 0.83 6.11
C THR A 256 13.02 -0.61 5.91
N GLY A 257 11.76 -0.84 5.51
CA GLY A 257 11.14 -2.17 5.44
C GLY A 257 10.53 -2.57 6.79
N LEU A 258 10.26 -3.87 7.00
CA LEU A 258 9.74 -4.40 8.27
C LEU A 258 10.82 -4.45 9.36
N THR A 259 11.36 -3.28 9.71
CA THR A 259 12.40 -3.12 10.73
C THR A 259 11.79 -2.74 12.07
N GLN A 260 12.61 -2.78 13.13
CA GLN A 260 12.17 -2.30 14.45
C GLN A 260 11.72 -0.83 14.42
N THR A 261 12.33 0.01 13.58
CA THR A 261 11.92 1.41 13.41
C THR A 261 10.50 1.51 12.86
N TYR A 262 10.17 0.70 11.86
CA TYR A 262 8.81 0.65 11.30
C TYR A 262 7.78 0.21 12.36
N LYS A 263 8.07 -0.85 13.12
CA LYS A 263 7.19 -1.30 14.23
C LYS A 263 7.02 -0.23 15.30
N THR A 264 8.12 0.44 15.67
CA THR A 264 8.09 1.55 16.63
C THR A 264 7.20 2.69 16.12
N CYS A 265 7.27 3.03 14.84
CA CYS A 265 6.38 4.03 14.23
C CYS A 265 4.91 3.62 14.28
N GLN A 266 4.58 2.35 14.03
CA GLN A 266 3.22 1.83 14.18
C GLN A 266 2.74 1.96 15.63
N ASP A 267 3.56 1.54 16.60
CA ASP A 267 3.25 1.61 18.03
C ASP A 267 3.02 3.06 18.50
N ILE A 268 3.82 4.02 18.00
CA ILE A 268 3.67 5.45 18.32
C ILE A 268 2.34 5.98 17.81
N ILE A 269 1.98 5.69 16.54
CA ILE A 269 0.71 6.11 15.96
C ILE A 269 -0.45 5.52 16.76
N ALA A 270 -0.41 4.21 17.02
CA ALA A 270 -1.45 3.52 17.80
C ALA A 270 -1.61 4.14 19.19
N LYS A 271 -0.49 4.43 19.87
CA LYS A 271 -0.49 5.06 21.20
C LYS A 271 -1.16 6.42 21.18
N ILE A 272 -0.76 7.33 20.28
CA ILE A 272 -1.32 8.68 20.21
C ILE A 272 -2.83 8.62 19.96
N ILE A 273 -3.26 7.79 19.02
CA ILE A 273 -4.67 7.64 18.67
C ILE A 273 -5.49 7.18 19.88
N ILE A 274 -5.07 6.10 20.54
CA ILE A 274 -5.81 5.54 21.67
C ILE A 274 -5.78 6.48 22.88
N GLU A 275 -4.61 7.06 23.19
CA GLU A 275 -4.50 8.00 24.31
C GLU A 275 -5.41 9.21 24.13
N LYS A 276 -5.63 9.70 22.91
CA LYS A 276 -6.52 10.83 22.66
C LYS A 276 -7.99 10.40 22.58
N ILE A 277 -8.31 9.34 21.84
CA ILE A 277 -9.70 8.94 21.60
C ILE A 277 -10.35 8.35 22.85
N GLU A 278 -9.64 7.53 23.64
CA GLU A 278 -10.23 6.86 24.81
C GLU A 278 -10.17 7.70 26.09
N LYS A 279 -9.06 8.42 26.34
CA LYS A 279 -8.88 9.15 27.61
C LYS A 279 -9.62 10.49 27.63
N ILE A 280 -9.89 11.10 26.48
CA ILE A 280 -10.54 12.42 26.42
C ILE A 280 -12.06 12.23 26.41
N GLU A 281 -12.73 12.58 27.52
CA GLU A 281 -14.19 12.46 27.66
C GLU A 281 -14.99 13.15 26.55
N LYS A 282 -14.42 14.18 25.91
CA LYS A 282 -15.05 14.94 24.82
C LYS A 282 -15.15 14.14 23.50
N PHE A 283 -14.20 13.24 23.23
CA PHE A 283 -14.23 12.37 22.05
C PHE A 283 -15.27 11.24 22.15
N LYS A 284 -15.84 11.00 23.34
CA LYS A 284 -16.97 10.04 23.51
C LYS A 284 -18.22 10.46 22.74
N ASN A 285 -18.39 11.75 22.45
CA ASN A 285 -19.52 12.28 21.69
C ASN A 285 -19.22 12.42 20.18
N ILE A 286 -18.07 11.93 19.71
CA ILE A 286 -17.65 11.96 18.31
C ILE A 286 -17.72 10.54 17.75
N ASP A 287 -18.45 10.37 16.65
CA ASP A 287 -18.51 9.10 15.94
C ASP A 287 -17.17 8.90 15.23
N THR A 288 -16.30 8.10 15.84
CA THR A 288 -14.94 7.86 15.32
C THR A 288 -14.85 6.49 14.67
N THR A 289 -14.51 6.51 13.38
CA THR A 289 -14.26 5.33 12.54
C THR A 289 -12.79 5.35 12.11
N ILE A 290 -12.05 4.29 12.44
CA ILE A 290 -10.66 4.11 12.03
C ILE A 290 -10.58 2.96 11.02
N ILE A 291 -10.04 3.25 9.84
CA ILE A 291 -9.80 2.27 8.79
C ILE A 291 -8.29 2.04 8.70
N VAL A 292 -7.86 0.82 8.95
CA VAL A 292 -6.46 0.41 8.87
C VAL A 292 -6.26 -0.43 7.62
N LEU A 293 -5.40 0.05 6.72
CA LEU A 293 -5.13 -0.56 5.43
C LEU A 293 -3.76 -1.26 5.42
N PRO A 294 -3.69 -2.46 4.80
CA PRO A 294 -2.45 -3.24 4.74
C PRO A 294 -1.43 -2.59 3.80
N ILE A 295 -0.18 -3.06 3.87
CA ILE A 295 0.86 -2.72 2.90
C ILE A 295 0.52 -3.30 1.52
N ASP A 296 0.63 -2.49 0.47
CA ASP A 296 0.42 -2.92 -0.92
C ASP A 296 1.41 -4.02 -1.33
N GLN A 297 0.91 -5.09 -1.96
CA GLN A 297 1.76 -6.19 -2.41
C GLN A 297 2.83 -5.74 -3.41
N SER A 298 2.49 -4.76 -4.26
CA SER A 298 3.45 -4.13 -5.17
C SER A 298 4.69 -3.58 -4.45
N LEU A 299 4.54 -3.07 -3.22
CA LEU A 299 5.66 -2.57 -2.42
C LEU A 299 6.45 -3.70 -1.75
N ILE A 300 5.78 -4.79 -1.37
CA ILE A 300 6.40 -5.98 -0.77
C ILE A 300 7.28 -6.70 -1.79
N THR A 301 6.77 -6.90 -3.01
CA THR A 301 7.46 -7.61 -4.10
C THR A 301 8.69 -6.86 -4.64
N ILE A 302 8.69 -5.53 -4.62
CA ILE A 302 9.86 -4.72 -5.00
C ILE A 302 11.02 -4.92 -4.02
N LYS A 303 10.76 -5.01 -2.71
CA LYS A 303 11.82 -5.17 -1.69
C LYS A 303 12.39 -6.58 -1.61
N SER A 304 11.57 -7.60 -1.83
CA SER A 304 12.08 -8.98 -1.89
C SER A 304 13.11 -9.14 -3.01
N ASN A 305 12.87 -8.52 -4.16
CA ASN A 305 13.80 -8.57 -5.30
C ASN A 305 15.11 -7.81 -5.06
N GLN A 306 15.08 -6.69 -4.33
CA GLN A 306 16.29 -5.96 -3.94
C GLN A 306 17.15 -6.71 -2.92
N SER A 307 16.54 -7.53 -2.06
CA SER A 307 17.24 -8.30 -1.03
C SER A 307 18.05 -9.47 -1.62
N TYR A 308 17.64 -10.01 -2.78
CA TYR A 308 18.40 -11.04 -3.51
C TYR A 308 19.64 -10.51 -4.25
N GLN A 309 19.76 -9.20 -4.47
CA GLN A 309 20.93 -8.59 -5.11
C GLN A 309 22.01 -8.10 -4.12
N LYS A 310 21.73 -8.16 -2.80
CA LYS A 310 22.66 -7.66 -1.77
C LYS A 310 23.70 -8.67 -1.27
N LYS A 311 23.87 -9.80 -1.95
CA LYS A 311 25.01 -10.73 -1.78
C LYS A 311 25.83 -10.74 -3.07
N ASN A 312 26.78 -9.81 -3.18
CA ASN A 312 28.03 -9.86 -3.96
C ASN A 312 28.47 -8.44 -4.33
N TYR A 313 28.87 -7.64 -3.33
CA TYR A 313 29.78 -6.53 -3.59
C TYR A 313 30.84 -6.55 -2.51
N VAL A 314 31.96 -7.20 -2.85
CA VAL A 314 33.22 -7.08 -2.10
C VAL A 314 33.66 -5.63 -2.18
N SER A 315 33.92 -5.05 -1.02
CA SER A 315 34.38 -3.67 -0.86
C SER A 315 35.77 -3.49 -1.44
N ASN A 316 35.89 -2.69 -2.51
CA ASN A 316 37.16 -2.04 -2.86
C ASN A 316 37.01 -0.54 -2.62
N LEU A 317 37.64 -0.08 -1.55
CA LEU A 317 37.98 1.33 -1.33
C LEU A 317 38.97 1.77 -2.40
N SER A 318 38.66 2.86 -3.11
CA SER A 318 39.67 3.75 -3.67
C SER A 318 39.11 5.17 -3.78
N LYS A 319 39.84 6.08 -3.17
CA LYS A 319 39.62 7.53 -3.05
C LYS A 319 40.37 8.21 -4.19
N ARG A 320 39.72 8.98 -5.06
CA ARG A 320 40.07 10.38 -5.43
C ARG A 320 39.37 10.87 -6.71
N GLN A 321 38.73 12.02 -6.53
CA GLN A 321 38.76 13.26 -7.34
C GLN A 321 38.05 13.32 -8.70
N ASN A 322 36.99 14.13 -8.69
CA ASN A 322 36.53 15.08 -9.71
C ASN A 322 36.74 14.70 -11.17
N GLU A 323 35.72 14.13 -11.80
CA GLU A 323 35.16 14.64 -13.04
C GLU A 323 33.65 14.40 -13.07
N VAL A 324 32.96 15.33 -13.70
CA VAL A 324 31.50 15.43 -13.82
C VAL A 324 30.97 14.25 -14.65
N PHE A 325 30.25 13.34 -14.00
CA PHE A 325 29.26 12.48 -14.66
C PHE A 325 28.08 12.29 -13.71
N LYS A 326 27.09 13.18 -13.80
CA LYS A 326 25.76 12.96 -13.26
C LYS A 326 25.07 11.90 -14.11
N SER A 327 25.25 10.64 -13.74
CA SER A 327 24.33 9.56 -14.10
C SER A 327 23.74 9.03 -12.80
N SER A 328 22.82 9.80 -12.22
CA SER A 328 21.94 9.33 -11.15
C SER A 328 20.71 8.71 -11.78
N SER A 329 20.66 7.37 -11.79
CA SER A 329 19.49 6.56 -12.12
C SER A 329 18.42 6.69 -11.03
N SER A 330 17.81 7.86 -10.92
CA SER A 330 16.64 8.12 -10.08
C SER A 330 15.65 8.94 -10.90
N LEU A 331 14.60 8.28 -11.36
CA LEU A 331 13.32 8.81 -11.87
C LEU A 331 13.37 10.33 -12.16
N SER A 332 13.82 10.74 -13.35
CA SER A 332 14.07 12.17 -13.61
C SER A 332 12.77 12.93 -13.47
N CYS A 333 12.77 13.87 -12.55
CA CYS A 333 11.65 14.75 -12.32
C CYS A 333 12.12 16.17 -12.55
N TYR A 334 11.58 16.83 -13.57
CA TYR A 334 11.94 18.21 -13.88
C TYR A 334 10.96 19.18 -13.22
N SER A 335 11.48 20.28 -12.68
CA SER A 335 10.70 21.27 -11.92
C SER A 335 9.80 22.14 -12.80
N ASN A 336 10.16 22.33 -14.07
CA ASN A 336 9.39 23.10 -15.03
C ASN A 336 9.54 22.52 -16.46
N GLN A 337 8.63 22.91 -17.35
CA GLN A 337 8.56 22.41 -18.72
C GLN A 337 9.83 22.75 -19.54
N LEU A 338 10.39 23.95 -19.35
CA LEU A 338 11.58 24.39 -20.09
C LEU A 338 12.83 23.60 -19.70
N ALA A 339 13.03 23.34 -18.40
CA ALA A 339 14.14 22.53 -17.90
C ALA A 339 14.05 21.09 -18.41
N CYS A 340 12.84 20.56 -18.59
CA CYS A 340 12.62 19.25 -19.20
C CYS A 340 13.05 19.25 -20.67
N ILE A 341 12.63 20.25 -21.46
CA ILE A 341 12.99 20.35 -22.88
C ILE A 341 14.50 20.51 -23.06
N GLU A 342 15.13 21.40 -22.30
CA GLU A 342 16.58 21.67 -22.38
C GLU A 342 17.42 20.49 -21.91
N SER A 343 16.96 19.73 -20.90
CA SER A 343 17.72 18.59 -20.37
C SER A 343 17.54 17.29 -21.17
N THR A 344 16.54 17.22 -22.03
CA THR A 344 16.18 15.98 -22.77
C THR A 344 16.21 16.16 -24.29
N ASP A 345 16.70 17.31 -24.78
CA ASP A 345 16.63 17.71 -26.19
C ASP A 345 15.23 17.48 -26.78
N SER A 346 14.22 18.08 -26.13
CA SER A 346 12.80 17.88 -26.48
C SER A 346 12.38 16.41 -26.54
N CYS A 347 12.80 15.60 -25.57
CA CYS A 347 12.54 14.16 -25.50
C CYS A 347 13.05 13.39 -26.74
N SER A 348 14.25 13.75 -27.21
CA SER A 348 14.93 13.15 -28.38
C SER A 348 14.06 13.10 -29.65
N ASP A 349 13.16 14.08 -29.82
CA ASP A 349 12.17 14.15 -30.90
C ASP A 349 11.23 12.93 -31.02
N HIS A 350 11.16 12.10 -29.98
CA HIS A 350 10.35 10.90 -29.90
C HIS A 350 9.25 11.00 -28.84
N GLY A 351 9.01 12.21 -28.32
CA GLY A 351 8.00 12.45 -27.30
C GLY A 351 7.73 13.93 -27.03
N ILE A 352 6.86 14.17 -26.07
CA ILE A 352 6.54 15.52 -25.60
C ILE A 352 6.77 15.62 -24.09
N CYS A 353 7.31 16.75 -23.63
CA CYS A 353 7.40 16.97 -22.18
C CYS A 353 6.04 17.43 -21.64
N THR A 354 5.48 16.65 -20.72
CA THR A 354 4.17 16.88 -20.13
C THR A 354 4.20 16.67 -18.61
N LEU A 355 3.20 17.23 -17.93
CA LEU A 355 3.06 17.08 -16.49
C LEU A 355 2.40 15.72 -16.19
N ILE A 356 3.18 14.79 -15.64
CA ILE A 356 2.71 13.45 -15.24
C ILE A 356 2.70 13.40 -13.71
N GLY A 357 1.51 13.60 -13.12
CA GLY A 357 1.36 13.76 -11.67
C GLY A 357 1.76 15.18 -11.24
N SER A 358 2.70 15.30 -10.31
CA SER A 358 3.23 16.58 -9.80
C SER A 358 4.55 17.02 -10.48
N CYS A 359 4.92 16.37 -11.58
CA CYS A 359 6.27 16.47 -12.13
C CYS A 359 6.32 16.46 -13.67
N TRP A 360 7.22 17.25 -14.25
CA TRP A 360 7.47 17.28 -15.70
C TRP A 360 8.34 16.11 -16.14
N LYS A 361 7.85 15.36 -17.14
CA LYS A 361 8.49 14.16 -17.70
C LYS A 361 8.22 14.03 -19.18
N CYS A 362 9.08 13.29 -19.88
CA CYS A 362 8.86 12.91 -21.27
C CYS A 362 7.78 11.83 -21.40
N LEU A 363 6.81 12.09 -22.26
CA LEU A 363 5.83 11.11 -22.72
C LEU A 363 6.23 10.67 -24.13
N CYS A 364 6.71 9.43 -24.26
CA CYS A 364 7.16 8.87 -25.52
C CYS A 364 5.97 8.54 -26.43
N SER A 365 6.08 8.89 -27.71
CA SER A 365 5.09 8.61 -28.74
C SER A 365 5.69 7.69 -29.79
N ALA A 366 4.88 6.79 -30.35
CA ALA A 366 5.36 5.93 -31.43
C ALA A 366 5.65 6.76 -32.69
N THR A 367 6.78 6.50 -33.34
CA THR A 367 7.13 7.13 -34.63
C THR A 367 6.96 6.14 -35.76
N ILE A 368 6.59 6.65 -36.94
CA ILE A 368 6.48 5.86 -38.17
C ILE A 368 7.68 6.23 -39.03
N ASP A 369 8.50 5.24 -39.35
CA ASP A 369 9.66 5.39 -40.23
C ASP A 369 9.24 5.41 -41.71
N GLU A 370 10.14 5.82 -42.62
CA GLU A 370 9.86 5.94 -44.07
C GLU A 370 9.37 4.63 -44.73
N ASN A 371 9.57 3.49 -44.05
CA ASN A 371 9.16 2.16 -44.47
C ASN A 371 7.80 1.70 -43.86
N ASP A 372 6.97 2.62 -43.37
CA ASP A 372 5.69 2.36 -42.67
C ASP A 372 5.83 1.45 -41.43
N ARG A 373 7.01 1.46 -40.79
CA ARG A 373 7.27 0.68 -39.58
C ARG A 373 7.03 1.55 -38.35
N THR A 374 6.15 1.10 -37.47
CA THR A 374 5.89 1.74 -36.18
C THR A 374 6.96 1.34 -35.16
N ASN A 375 7.77 2.29 -34.73
CA ASN A 375 8.76 2.11 -33.67
C ASN A 375 8.22 2.66 -32.36
N TYR A 376 8.31 1.86 -31.29
CA TYR A 376 7.94 2.25 -29.94
C TYR A 376 9.19 2.67 -29.17
N TRP A 377 9.08 3.77 -28.43
CA TRP A 377 10.20 4.36 -27.69
C TRP A 377 9.97 4.27 -26.18
N THR A 378 11.06 4.11 -25.45
CA THR A 378 11.10 3.98 -24.00
C THR A 378 12.38 4.62 -23.45
N GLY A 379 12.46 4.79 -22.14
CA GLY A 379 13.55 5.48 -21.47
C GLY A 379 13.17 6.89 -21.02
N ASN A 380 14.08 7.51 -20.26
CA ASN A 380 13.81 8.74 -19.52
C ASN A 380 13.59 9.97 -20.42
N SER A 381 14.27 9.98 -21.57
CA SER A 381 14.14 10.96 -22.64
C SER A 381 13.65 10.33 -23.95
N CYS A 382 13.05 9.13 -23.91
CA CYS A 382 12.66 8.37 -25.11
C CYS A 382 13.83 7.93 -26.01
N GLU A 383 15.01 7.73 -25.42
CA GLU A 383 16.25 7.41 -26.13
C GLU A 383 16.35 5.96 -26.66
N LYS A 384 15.51 5.02 -26.16
CA LYS A 384 15.63 3.58 -26.47
C LYS A 384 14.42 3.07 -27.22
N GLY A 385 14.63 2.20 -28.20
CA GLY A 385 13.55 1.42 -28.80
C GLY A 385 13.04 0.33 -27.84
N ASP A 386 11.73 0.18 -27.73
CA ASP A 386 11.09 -0.86 -26.94
C ASP A 386 10.95 -2.15 -27.76
N TYR A 387 11.91 -3.07 -27.58
CA TYR A 387 11.92 -4.41 -28.19
C TYR A 387 11.42 -5.51 -27.25
N SER A 388 10.84 -5.15 -26.10
CA SER A 388 10.47 -6.11 -25.05
C SER A 388 9.43 -7.14 -25.51
N SER A 389 8.46 -6.72 -26.33
CA SER A 389 7.40 -7.58 -26.87
C SER A 389 7.95 -8.65 -27.83
N GLN A 390 8.86 -8.25 -28.72
CA GLN A 390 9.48 -9.12 -29.72
C GLN A 390 10.42 -10.13 -29.07
N PHE A 391 11.20 -9.69 -28.08
CA PHE A 391 12.07 -10.57 -27.30
C PHE A 391 11.27 -11.62 -26.53
N ASN A 392 10.19 -11.21 -25.85
CA ASN A 392 9.36 -12.13 -25.08
C ASN A 392 8.75 -13.22 -25.97
N LEU A 393 8.26 -12.84 -27.15
CA LEU A 393 7.69 -13.79 -28.11
C LEU A 393 8.75 -14.81 -28.56
N LEU A 394 9.93 -14.34 -28.99
CA LEU A 394 11.02 -15.23 -29.43
C LEU A 394 11.53 -16.13 -28.30
N PHE A 395 11.65 -15.60 -27.08
CA PHE A 395 12.13 -16.33 -25.93
C PHE A 395 11.23 -17.51 -25.57
N TRP A 396 9.92 -17.28 -25.43
CA TRP A 396 8.97 -18.34 -25.10
C TRP A 396 8.78 -19.33 -26.24
N THR A 397 8.75 -18.88 -27.49
CA THR A 397 8.66 -19.80 -28.63
C THR A 397 9.88 -20.71 -28.73
N SER A 398 11.08 -20.19 -28.45
CA SER A 398 12.33 -20.97 -28.46
C SER A 398 12.32 -22.04 -27.36
N ILE A 399 11.84 -21.69 -26.16
CA ILE A 399 11.69 -22.64 -25.04
C ILE A 399 10.72 -23.76 -25.40
N ILE A 400 9.53 -23.42 -25.91
CA ILE A 400 8.49 -24.41 -26.27
C ILE A 400 8.98 -25.34 -27.39
N LEU A 401 9.65 -24.78 -28.40
CA LEU A 401 10.19 -25.56 -29.51
C LEU A 401 11.28 -26.53 -29.05
N THR A 402 12.18 -26.08 -28.16
CA THR A 402 13.21 -26.93 -27.57
C THR A 402 12.60 -28.07 -26.76
N LEU A 403 11.60 -27.78 -25.92
CA LEU A 403 10.89 -28.80 -25.15
C LEU A 403 10.18 -29.82 -26.04
N SER A 404 9.58 -29.36 -27.15
CA SER A 404 8.90 -30.24 -28.12
C SER A 404 9.88 -31.20 -28.80
N ILE A 405 11.08 -30.73 -29.17
CA ILE A 405 12.13 -31.58 -29.75
C ILE A 405 12.57 -32.64 -28.74
N VAL A 406 12.84 -32.25 -27.49
CA VAL A 406 13.24 -33.20 -26.43
C VAL A 406 12.15 -34.23 -26.18
N ALA A 407 10.88 -33.82 -26.15
CA ALA A 407 9.75 -34.73 -26.01
C ALA A 407 9.63 -35.71 -27.19
N GLY A 408 9.83 -35.23 -28.42
CA GLY A 408 9.85 -36.06 -29.62
C GLY A 408 10.95 -37.12 -29.60
N ILE A 409 12.18 -36.73 -29.23
CA ILE A 409 13.31 -37.67 -29.08
C ILE A 409 12.99 -38.72 -28.01
N LYS A 410 12.44 -38.30 -26.87
CA LYS A 410 12.06 -39.22 -25.77
C LYS A 410 10.99 -40.22 -26.19
N LEU A 411 10.03 -39.82 -27.03
CA LEU A 411 8.99 -40.70 -27.53
C LEU A 411 9.54 -41.72 -28.52
N MET A 412 10.42 -41.30 -29.44
CA MET A 412 11.12 -42.20 -30.36
C MET A 412 11.99 -43.22 -29.61
N TYR A 413 12.69 -42.78 -28.57
CA TYR A 413 13.50 -43.67 -27.74
C TYR A 413 12.65 -44.75 -27.05
N LYS A 414 11.52 -44.35 -26.46
CA LYS A 414 10.57 -45.30 -25.82
C LYS A 414 9.97 -46.31 -26.80
N CYS A 415 9.76 -45.94 -28.06
CA CYS A 415 9.28 -46.86 -29.09
C CYS A 415 10.38 -47.82 -29.58
N GLY A 416 11.66 -47.44 -29.48
CA GLY A 416 12.78 -48.31 -29.81
C GLY A 416 13.09 -49.37 -28.75
N GLU A 417 12.76 -49.10 -27.48
CA GLU A 417 12.98 -50.01 -26.35
C GLU A 417 11.83 -50.98 -26.10
N THR A 418 10.72 -50.90 -26.83
CA THR A 418 9.68 -51.94 -26.76
C THR A 418 10.19 -53.21 -27.42
N GLU A 419 10.47 -54.23 -26.60
CA GLU A 419 10.78 -55.58 -27.06
C GLU A 419 9.69 -56.04 -28.04
N LEU A 420 10.11 -56.49 -29.24
CA LEU A 420 9.19 -57.04 -30.22
C LEU A 420 8.35 -58.14 -29.54
N PRO A 421 7.00 -58.11 -29.60
CA PRO A 421 6.19 -59.20 -29.11
C PRO A 421 6.68 -60.49 -29.78
N GLY A 422 6.97 -61.51 -28.96
CA GLY A 422 7.68 -62.75 -29.30
C GLY A 422 7.02 -63.68 -30.33
N VAL A 423 6.32 -63.12 -31.31
CA VAL A 423 5.68 -63.84 -32.41
C VAL A 423 6.71 -64.32 -33.45
N LEU A 424 7.92 -63.76 -33.48
CA LEU A 424 9.03 -64.27 -34.31
C LEU A 424 9.83 -65.40 -33.63
N LEU A 425 9.73 -65.58 -32.31
CA LEU A 425 10.41 -66.66 -31.57
C LEU A 425 9.63 -67.98 -31.57
N ALA A 426 8.33 -67.96 -31.88
CA ALA A 426 7.49 -69.15 -31.95
C ALA A 426 7.60 -69.92 -33.29
N ALA A 427 8.19 -69.31 -34.33
CA ALA A 427 8.26 -69.91 -35.66
C ALA A 427 9.43 -70.90 -35.86
N THR A 428 10.37 -71.01 -34.91
CA THR A 428 11.59 -71.82 -35.09
C THR A 428 11.66 -73.09 -34.24
N VAL A 429 10.61 -73.46 -33.48
CA VAL A 429 10.60 -74.67 -32.64
C VAL A 429 9.56 -75.69 -33.10
N GLN A 430 9.69 -76.21 -34.32
CA GLN A 430 9.13 -77.52 -34.70
C GLN A 430 9.94 -78.12 -35.86
N THR A 431 11.00 -78.88 -35.56
CA THR A 431 11.33 -80.12 -36.29
C THR A 431 12.37 -80.92 -35.51
N LYS A 432 11.93 -81.67 -34.49
CA LYS A 432 12.63 -82.91 -34.12
C LYS A 432 11.83 -84.06 -34.73
N LYS A 433 12.27 -84.49 -35.91
CA LYS A 433 11.70 -85.63 -36.62
C LYS A 433 12.08 -86.90 -35.85
N ALA A 434 11.07 -87.61 -35.36
CA ALA A 434 11.19 -88.98 -34.90
C ALA A 434 11.37 -89.88 -36.13
N THR A 435 12.45 -90.67 -36.14
CA THR A 435 12.58 -92.05 -36.63
C THR A 435 13.97 -92.54 -36.30
#